data_AF-A0A524GAB3-F1
#
_entry.id   AF-A0A524GAB3-F1
#
_cell.length_a   1.000
_cell.length_b   1.000
_cell.length_c   1.000
_cell.angle_alpha   90.00
_cell.angle_beta   90.00
_cell.angle_gamma   90.00
#
_symmetry.space_group_name_H-M   'P 1'
#
loop_
_entity.id
_entity.type
_entity.pdbx_description
1 polymer ?
#
loop_
_entity_poly.entity_id
_entity_poly.type
_entity_poly.pdbx_seq_one_letter_code
_entity_poly.pdbx_strand_id
1 'polypeptide(L)'
;MSSSDNTTGSMWVQKTPTSVPGSSMLNLVNLLLRETSHRVTVLERTDGPDPEIFVVTRVAWRDSNPTRPILPQLPRILSLLETLRGSRGVPREVYLDSTEGIAIYLPSGMRVSELPKDPKKTVRLLMSIVEDSLDHLYSTMNEVETWFWKAARQKGFSPEIVEKMGNNEDHFDSKELMWRFHRILRKYFSIRFTIHRSESFLRVEE
;
A
#
# COMPACT_ATOMS: atom_id res chain seq x y z
N MET A 1 12.25 10.47 -37.99
CA MET A 1 12.88 10.33 -36.67
C MET A 1 11.91 10.88 -35.65
N SER A 2 11.20 10.00 -34.95
CA SER A 2 10.38 10.39 -33.79
C SER A 2 10.62 9.30 -32.77
N SER A 3 11.63 9.55 -31.94
CA SER A 3 11.97 8.71 -30.80
C SER A 3 10.73 8.56 -29.93
N SER A 4 10.26 7.33 -29.84
CA SER A 4 9.33 6.88 -28.83
C SER A 4 9.99 7.06 -27.47
N ASP A 5 9.69 8.17 -26.79
CA ASP A 5 9.88 8.31 -25.35
C ASP A 5 8.94 7.31 -24.66
N ASN A 6 9.36 6.05 -24.63
CA ASN A 6 8.87 5.05 -23.71
C ASN A 6 9.31 5.51 -22.32
N THR A 7 8.52 6.38 -21.69
CA THR A 7 8.49 6.57 -20.24
C THR A 7 7.93 5.29 -19.60
N THR A 8 8.69 4.20 -19.67
CA THR A 8 8.54 3.07 -18.76
C THR A 8 8.83 3.60 -17.37
N GLY A 9 7.77 3.92 -16.62
CA GLY A 9 7.82 4.48 -15.28
C GLY A 9 8.63 3.60 -14.35
N SER A 10 9.87 4.00 -14.10
CA SER A 10 10.66 3.81 -12.87
C SER A 10 10.13 2.77 -11.89
N MET A 11 10.30 1.48 -12.21
CA MET A 11 10.26 0.42 -11.21
C MET A 11 11.34 0.69 -10.17
N TRP A 12 10.97 0.74 -8.89
CA TRP A 12 11.93 0.87 -7.79
C TRP A 12 12.80 -0.39 -7.73
N VAL A 13 14.04 -0.30 -8.19
CA VAL A 13 14.99 -1.41 -8.21
C VAL A 13 15.59 -1.59 -6.83
N GLN A 14 15.38 -2.76 -6.21
CA GLN A 14 16.04 -3.14 -4.97
C GLN A 14 17.54 -3.36 -5.25
N LYS A 15 18.42 -2.70 -4.50
CA LYS A 15 19.84 -3.04 -4.45
C LYS A 15 20.33 -3.17 -3.02
N THR A 16 21.17 -4.18 -2.81
CA THR A 16 22.00 -4.28 -1.61
C THR A 16 23.21 -3.37 -1.79
N PRO A 17 23.43 -2.36 -0.94
CA PRO A 17 24.57 -1.46 -1.08
C PRO A 17 25.84 -2.23 -0.72
N THR A 18 26.68 -2.51 -1.71
CA THR A 18 27.92 -3.29 -1.56
C THR A 18 29.03 -2.51 -0.83
N SER A 19 28.89 -1.19 -0.67
CA SER A 19 29.96 -0.31 -0.14
C SER A 19 29.72 0.26 1.25
N VAL A 20 28.57 0.01 1.90
CA VAL A 20 28.23 0.62 3.20
C VAL A 20 28.34 -0.41 4.33
N PRO A 21 29.16 -0.15 5.39
CA PRO A 21 29.18 -1.01 6.57
C PRO A 21 27.78 -1.07 7.20
N GLY A 22 27.18 -2.26 7.23
CA GLY A 22 25.78 -2.48 7.67
C GLY A 22 24.90 -3.24 6.67
N SER A 23 25.31 -3.33 5.40
CA SER A 23 24.58 -4.09 4.37
C SER A 23 24.48 -5.60 4.64
N SER A 24 25.48 -6.17 5.30
CA SER A 24 25.46 -7.56 5.78
C SER A 24 24.37 -7.81 6.83
N MET A 25 24.04 -6.80 7.64
CA MET A 25 22.99 -6.89 8.67
C MET A 25 21.59 -6.84 8.06
N LEU A 26 21.39 -6.02 7.03
CA LEU A 26 20.15 -6.01 6.25
C LEU A 26 19.89 -7.38 5.62
N ASN A 27 20.93 -8.01 5.05
CA ASN A 27 20.83 -9.37 4.50
C ASN A 27 20.51 -10.42 5.57
N LEU A 28 21.13 -10.33 6.75
CA LEU A 28 20.85 -11.23 7.86
C LEU A 28 19.39 -11.11 8.32
N VAL A 29 18.88 -9.90 8.48
CA VAL A 29 17.47 -9.67 8.85
C VAL A 29 16.54 -10.21 7.76
N ASN A 30 16.83 -9.98 6.48
CA ASN A 30 16.04 -10.53 5.39
C ASN A 30 16.07 -12.07 5.34
N LEU A 31 17.17 -12.71 5.75
CA LEU A 31 17.24 -14.15 5.92
C LEU A 31 16.37 -14.65 7.08
N LEU A 32 16.29 -13.90 8.18
CA LEU A 32 15.39 -14.21 9.30
C LEU A 32 13.93 -14.01 8.91
N LEU A 33 13.64 -13.01 8.08
CA LEU A 33 12.31 -12.67 7.58
C LEU A 33 11.91 -13.44 6.31
N ARG A 34 12.70 -14.43 5.87
CA ARG A 34 12.53 -15.10 4.57
C ARG A 34 11.14 -15.74 4.37
N GLU A 35 10.46 -16.10 5.46
CA GLU A 35 9.13 -16.74 5.47
C GLU A 35 7.99 -15.72 5.59
N THR A 36 8.31 -14.43 5.67
CA THR A 36 7.36 -13.32 5.77
C THR A 36 7.26 -12.53 4.47
N SER A 37 6.22 -11.71 4.33
CA SER A 37 6.08 -10.76 3.22
C SER A 37 6.85 -9.45 3.45
N HIS A 38 7.68 -9.38 4.50
CA HIS A 38 8.36 -8.17 4.95
C HIS A 38 9.86 -8.28 4.69
N ARG A 39 10.45 -7.19 4.23
CA ARG A 39 11.90 -7.10 3.98
C ARG A 39 12.40 -5.71 4.34
N VAL A 40 13.67 -5.62 4.68
CA VAL A 40 14.36 -4.34 4.87
C VAL A 40 15.28 -4.09 3.67
N THR A 41 15.17 -2.91 3.06
CA THR A 41 15.97 -2.52 1.89
C THR A 41 16.45 -1.08 2.01
N VAL A 42 17.33 -0.67 1.10
CA VAL A 42 17.55 0.72 0.73
C VAL A 42 17.09 0.94 -0.72
N LEU A 43 16.79 2.18 -1.10
CA LEU A 43 16.34 2.54 -2.46
C LEU A 43 17.41 3.36 -3.19
N GLU A 44 17.55 3.17 -4.50
CA GLU A 44 18.61 3.83 -5.32
C GLU A 44 18.45 5.36 -5.45
N ARG A 45 17.24 5.91 -5.31
CA ARG A 45 16.97 7.35 -5.55
C ARG A 45 16.99 8.23 -4.28
N THR A 46 17.48 7.72 -3.15
CA THR A 46 17.84 8.59 -2.02
C THR A 46 19.23 9.15 -2.27
N ASP A 47 19.31 10.24 -3.04
CA ASP A 47 20.54 10.95 -3.37
C ASP A 47 21.34 11.30 -2.09
N GLY A 48 22.38 10.51 -1.80
CA GLY A 48 23.28 10.76 -0.68
C GLY A 48 24.25 9.62 -0.39
N PRO A 49 25.40 9.90 0.26
CA PRO A 49 26.39 8.89 0.66
C PRO A 49 25.87 7.94 1.76
N ASP A 50 24.74 8.27 2.38
CA ASP A 50 24.15 7.53 3.50
C ASP A 50 22.65 7.29 3.24
N PRO A 51 22.29 6.09 2.73
CA PRO A 51 20.92 5.81 2.30
C PRO A 51 19.97 5.58 3.48
N GLU A 52 18.71 5.98 3.29
CA GLU A 52 17.61 5.67 4.21
C GLU A 52 17.17 4.21 4.09
N ILE A 53 16.82 3.62 5.23
CA ILE A 53 16.32 2.26 5.36
C ILE A 53 14.79 2.26 5.15
N PHE A 54 14.32 1.34 4.32
CA PHE A 54 12.91 1.14 4.02
C PHE A 54 12.46 -0.24 4.46
N VAL A 55 11.24 -0.31 5.01
CA VAL A 55 10.51 -1.57 5.21
C VAL A 55 9.63 -1.79 3.99
N VAL A 56 9.91 -2.86 3.25
CA VAL A 56 9.10 -3.32 2.13
C VAL A 56 8.14 -4.36 2.63
N THR A 57 6.85 -4.14 2.41
CA THR A 57 5.80 -5.08 2.79
C THR A 57 4.80 -5.26 1.67
N ARG A 58 4.11 -6.39 1.66
CA ARG A 58 3.01 -6.64 0.74
C ARG A 58 1.71 -6.69 1.51
N VAL A 59 0.82 -5.75 1.23
CA VAL A 59 -0.48 -5.66 1.89
C VAL A 59 -1.55 -6.29 1.03
N ALA A 60 -2.20 -7.32 1.58
CA ALA A 60 -3.41 -7.87 1.01
C ALA A 60 -4.55 -6.86 1.15
N TRP A 61 -5.10 -6.45 0.01
CA TRP A 61 -6.24 -5.55 -0.05
C TRP A 61 -7.51 -6.27 -0.52
N ARG A 62 -7.35 -7.36 -1.29
CA ARG A 62 -8.44 -8.19 -1.78
C ARG A 62 -8.76 -9.30 -0.79
N ASP A 63 -10.04 -9.63 -0.65
CA ASP A 63 -10.51 -10.79 0.10
C ASP A 63 -9.93 -12.09 -0.49
N SER A 64 -9.67 -13.07 0.37
CA SER A 64 -9.17 -14.39 -0.05
C SER A 64 -10.12 -15.09 -1.02
N ASN A 65 -11.41 -14.75 -0.99
CA ASN A 65 -12.38 -15.23 -1.96
C ASN A 65 -12.40 -14.36 -3.24
N PRO A 66 -11.92 -14.86 -4.39
CA PRO A 66 -11.85 -14.09 -5.63
C PRO A 66 -13.24 -13.75 -6.20
N THR A 67 -14.30 -14.46 -5.79
CA THR A 67 -15.67 -14.21 -6.29
C THR A 67 -16.35 -13.03 -5.62
N ARG A 68 -15.78 -12.49 -4.53
CA ARG A 68 -16.37 -11.33 -3.86
C ARG A 68 -16.26 -10.09 -4.72
N PRO A 69 -17.31 -9.25 -4.78
CA PRO A 69 -17.29 -8.04 -5.57
C PRO A 69 -16.23 -7.07 -5.03
N ILE A 70 -15.61 -6.31 -5.94
CA ILE A 70 -14.54 -5.35 -5.59
C ILE A 70 -15.12 -4.13 -4.86
N LEU A 71 -16.38 -3.76 -5.13
CA LEU A 71 -17.03 -2.57 -4.60
C LEU A 71 -16.94 -2.41 -3.06
N PRO A 72 -17.28 -3.42 -2.23
CA PRO A 72 -17.13 -3.33 -0.77
C PRO A 72 -15.66 -3.30 -0.31
N GLN A 73 -14.71 -3.66 -1.17
CA GLN A 73 -13.28 -3.70 -0.87
C GLN A 73 -12.56 -2.39 -1.22
N LEU A 74 -13.16 -1.54 -2.05
CA LEU A 74 -12.61 -0.23 -2.42
C LEU A 74 -12.25 0.66 -1.21
N PRO A 75 -13.08 0.76 -0.15
CA PRO A 75 -12.72 1.53 1.03
C PRO A 75 -11.38 1.13 1.65
N ARG A 76 -11.08 -0.17 1.71
CA ARG A 76 -9.81 -0.68 2.25
C ARG A 76 -8.62 -0.25 1.40
N ILE A 77 -8.72 -0.39 0.08
CA ILE A 77 -7.67 0.07 -0.85
C ILE A 77 -7.45 1.57 -0.72
N LEU A 78 -8.54 2.34 -0.67
CA LEU A 78 -8.47 3.80 -0.59
C LEU A 78 -7.92 4.26 0.76
N SER A 79 -8.29 3.61 1.86
CA SER A 79 -7.70 3.85 3.17
C SER A 79 -6.20 3.58 3.15
N LEU A 80 -5.76 2.46 2.54
CA LEU A 80 -4.35 2.15 2.40
C LEU A 80 -3.60 3.22 1.61
N LEU A 81 -4.14 3.64 0.46
CA LEU A 81 -3.53 4.70 -0.35
C LEU A 81 -3.50 6.03 0.39
N GLU A 82 -4.56 6.37 1.14
CA GLU A 82 -4.66 7.59 1.93
C GLU A 82 -3.65 7.59 3.10
N THR A 83 -3.46 6.44 3.76
CA THR A 83 -2.41 6.26 4.78
C THR A 83 -1.01 6.43 4.20
N LEU A 84 -0.80 6.01 2.96
CA LEU A 84 0.48 6.15 2.28
C LEU A 84 0.65 7.54 1.64
N ARG A 85 -0.36 8.41 1.66
CA ARG A 85 -0.31 9.71 1.00
C ARG A 85 0.86 10.55 1.52
N GLY A 86 1.69 11.03 0.60
CA GLY A 86 2.88 11.82 0.94
C GLY A 86 4.11 11.00 1.33
N SER A 87 3.99 9.67 1.48
CA SER A 87 5.15 8.77 1.56
C SER A 87 5.78 8.59 0.18
N ARG A 88 7.10 8.40 0.13
CA ARG A 88 7.80 8.09 -1.13
C ARG A 88 7.53 6.63 -1.49
N GLY A 89 6.94 6.37 -2.66
CA GLY A 89 6.67 5.02 -3.14
C GLY A 89 5.20 4.60 -3.17
N VAL A 90 4.24 5.52 -3.00
CA VAL A 90 2.82 5.23 -3.26
C VAL A 90 2.66 4.73 -4.69
N PRO A 91 2.03 3.55 -4.92
CA PRO A 91 1.79 3.06 -6.26
C PRO A 91 0.85 4.02 -7.00
N ARG A 92 1.28 4.47 -8.17
CA ARG A 92 0.45 5.29 -9.07
C ARG A 92 -0.67 4.49 -9.72
N GLU A 93 -0.47 3.18 -9.86
CA GLU A 93 -1.41 2.24 -10.46
C GLU A 93 -1.52 1.00 -9.58
N VAL A 94 -2.75 0.62 -9.25
CA VAL A 94 -3.09 -0.58 -8.48
C VAL A 94 -3.94 -1.49 -9.33
N TYR A 95 -3.38 -2.63 -9.72
CA TYR A 95 -4.08 -3.68 -10.47
C TYR A 95 -5.09 -4.39 -9.56
N LEU A 96 -6.38 -4.22 -9.85
CA LEU A 96 -7.52 -4.73 -9.09
C LEU A 96 -7.79 -6.23 -9.33
N ASP A 97 -7.19 -6.81 -10.36
CA ASP A 97 -7.22 -8.24 -10.65
C ASP A 97 -6.11 -9.03 -9.95
N SER A 98 -5.03 -8.37 -9.52
CA SER A 98 -3.90 -9.00 -8.85
C SER A 98 -4.26 -9.56 -7.46
N THR A 99 -4.02 -10.85 -7.27
CA THR A 99 -4.12 -11.52 -5.96
C THR A 99 -2.89 -11.33 -5.10
N GLU A 100 -1.82 -10.78 -5.66
CA GLU A 100 -0.53 -10.72 -4.99
C GLU A 100 -0.49 -9.61 -3.92
N GLY A 101 -1.43 -8.67 -3.93
CA GLY A 101 -1.45 -7.54 -3.01
C GLY A 101 -0.51 -6.41 -3.43
N ILE A 102 -0.56 -5.30 -2.70
CA ILE A 102 0.15 -4.06 -3.04
C ILE A 102 1.50 -4.04 -2.32
N ALA A 103 2.58 -3.90 -3.10
CA ALA A 103 3.91 -3.69 -2.55
C ALA A 103 4.06 -2.24 -2.08
N ILE A 104 4.52 -2.06 -0.85
CA ILE A 104 4.60 -0.77 -0.17
C ILE A 104 6.00 -0.60 0.38
N TYR A 105 6.51 0.62 0.27
CA TYR A 105 7.81 1.03 0.77
C TYR A 105 7.59 2.03 1.90
N LEU A 106 7.80 1.60 3.13
CA LEU A 106 7.65 2.43 4.32
C LEU A 106 9.01 3.02 4.70
N PRO A 107 9.17 4.35 4.69
CA PRO A 107 10.40 4.97 5.18
C PRO A 107 10.52 4.74 6.68
N SER A 108 11.67 4.25 7.14
CA SER A 108 11.92 4.08 8.58
C SER A 108 12.37 5.38 9.25
N GLY A 109 12.74 6.42 8.48
CA GLY A 109 13.37 7.64 9.00
C GLY A 109 14.81 7.44 9.49
N MET A 110 15.33 6.21 9.42
CA MET A 110 16.68 5.84 9.87
C MET A 110 17.61 5.65 8.68
N ARG A 111 18.86 6.09 8.84
CA ARG A 111 19.92 5.90 7.84
C ARG A 111 20.81 4.70 8.18
N VAL A 112 21.49 4.16 7.18
CA VAL A 112 22.40 3.02 7.38
C VAL A 112 23.55 3.37 8.34
N SER A 113 24.06 4.60 8.31
CA SER A 113 25.12 5.05 9.24
C SER A 113 24.70 5.09 10.72
N GLU A 114 23.40 5.18 11.00
CA GLU A 114 22.83 5.24 12.34
C GLU A 114 22.69 3.85 12.98
N LEU A 115 22.93 2.78 12.21
CA LEU A 115 22.85 1.42 12.72
C LEU A 115 23.91 1.17 13.80
N PRO A 116 23.55 0.45 14.89
CA PRO A 116 24.51 0.07 15.90
C PRO A 116 25.69 -0.73 15.29
N LYS A 117 26.88 -0.55 15.86
CA LYS A 117 28.05 -1.36 15.52
C LYS A 117 27.94 -2.80 16.03
N ASP A 118 27.12 -3.03 17.06
CA ASP A 118 26.88 -4.36 17.63
C ASP A 118 25.83 -5.12 16.82
N PRO A 119 26.16 -6.27 16.22
CA PRO A 119 25.25 -7.02 15.35
C PRO A 119 23.94 -7.42 16.03
N LYS A 120 23.99 -7.83 17.30
CA LYS A 120 22.79 -8.29 18.02
C LYS A 120 21.82 -7.14 18.28
N LYS A 121 22.33 -5.97 18.66
CA LYS A 121 21.53 -4.74 18.78
C LYS A 121 20.95 -4.31 17.43
N THR A 122 21.71 -4.40 16.35
CA THR A 122 21.26 -4.02 15.01
C THR A 122 20.12 -4.92 14.51
N VAL A 123 20.21 -6.24 14.69
CA VAL A 123 19.09 -7.15 14.34
C VAL A 123 17.85 -6.79 15.14
N ARG A 124 17.96 -6.62 16.46
CA ARG A 124 16.82 -6.27 17.31
C ARG A 124 16.17 -4.96 16.91
N LEU A 125 16.99 -3.95 16.60
CA LEU A 125 16.51 -2.64 16.15
C LEU A 125 15.77 -2.75 14.82
N LEU A 126 16.34 -3.43 13.83
CA LEU A 126 15.72 -3.59 12.51
C LEU A 126 14.42 -4.40 12.59
N MET A 127 14.34 -5.42 13.44
CA MET A 127 13.10 -6.16 13.69
C MET A 127 12.03 -5.26 14.34
N SER A 128 12.40 -4.47 15.36
CA SER A 128 11.49 -3.48 15.97
C SER A 128 10.98 -2.48 14.95
N ILE A 129 11.85 -1.94 14.09
CA ILE A 129 11.44 -1.01 13.03
C ILE A 129 10.43 -1.65 12.09
N VAL A 130 10.60 -2.92 11.73
CA VAL A 130 9.63 -3.65 10.90
C VAL A 130 8.29 -3.76 11.62
N GLU A 131 8.28 -4.19 12.88
CA GLU A 131 7.07 -4.33 13.71
C GLU A 131 6.36 -2.98 13.87
N ASP A 132 7.07 -1.95 14.33
CA ASP A 132 6.53 -0.60 14.56
C ASP A 132 5.95 0.02 13.27
N SER A 133 6.65 -0.17 12.13
CA SER A 133 6.19 0.35 10.83
C SER A 133 4.91 -0.33 10.35
N LEU A 134 4.80 -1.65 10.56
CA LEU A 134 3.62 -2.42 10.19
C LEU A 134 2.44 -2.10 11.10
N ASP A 135 2.67 -2.02 12.41
CA ASP A 135 1.65 -1.67 13.39
C ASP A 135 1.09 -0.27 13.12
N HIS A 136 1.95 0.69 12.83
CA HIS A 136 1.52 2.03 12.44
C HIS A 136 0.68 2.01 11.16
N LEU A 137 1.16 1.33 10.10
CA LEU A 137 0.45 1.22 8.83
C LEU A 137 -0.96 0.61 9.02
N TYR A 138 -1.05 -0.54 9.68
CA TYR A 138 -2.31 -1.26 9.84
C TYR A 138 -3.27 -0.52 10.78
N SER A 139 -2.76 0.07 11.86
CA SER A 139 -3.56 0.86 12.78
C SER A 139 -4.17 2.07 12.08
N THR A 140 -3.36 2.88 11.38
CA THR A 140 -3.85 4.05 10.65
C THR A 140 -4.81 3.67 9.52
N MET A 141 -4.49 2.64 8.73
CA MET A 141 -5.38 2.15 7.68
C MET A 141 -6.74 1.72 8.25
N ASN A 142 -6.75 0.96 9.35
CA ASN A 142 -7.96 0.47 9.99
C ASN A 142 -8.79 1.60 10.63
N GLU A 143 -8.14 2.60 11.22
CA GLU A 143 -8.81 3.80 11.72
C GLU A 143 -9.52 4.56 10.58
N VAL A 144 -8.80 4.83 9.48
CA VAL A 144 -9.36 5.54 8.31
C VAL A 144 -10.55 4.77 7.73
N GLU A 145 -10.42 3.45 7.55
CA GLU A 145 -11.49 2.58 7.07
C GLU A 145 -12.69 2.55 8.03
N THR A 146 -12.44 2.45 9.34
CA THR A 146 -13.49 2.43 10.36
C THR A 146 -14.29 3.73 10.34
N TRP A 147 -13.61 4.87 10.25
CA TRP A 147 -14.26 6.19 10.17
C TRP A 147 -15.04 6.36 8.86
N PHE A 148 -14.51 5.87 7.74
CA PHE A 148 -15.25 5.82 6.48
C PHE A 148 -16.56 5.06 6.65
N TRP A 149 -16.51 3.83 7.20
CA TRP A 149 -17.71 3.02 7.35
C TRP A 149 -18.71 3.61 8.35
N LYS A 150 -18.24 4.29 9.41
CA LYS A 150 -19.12 5.08 10.29
C LYS A 150 -19.86 6.17 9.53
N ALA A 151 -19.16 6.93 8.68
CA ALA A 151 -19.77 7.97 7.86
C ALA A 151 -20.70 7.41 6.77
N ALA A 152 -20.33 6.31 6.13
CA ALA A 152 -21.13 5.63 5.12
C ALA A 152 -22.44 5.08 5.70
N ARG A 153 -22.41 4.52 6.93
CA ARG A 153 -23.60 4.04 7.64
C ARG A 153 -24.62 5.14 7.89
N GLN A 154 -24.17 6.35 8.24
CA GLN A 154 -25.07 7.52 8.37
C GLN A 154 -25.77 7.90 7.04
N LYS A 155 -25.26 7.41 5.90
CA LYS A 155 -25.85 7.60 4.57
C LYS A 155 -26.59 6.36 4.05
N GLY A 156 -26.75 5.34 4.89
CA GLY A 156 -27.47 4.10 4.58
C GLY A 156 -26.62 3.00 3.95
N PHE A 157 -25.29 3.09 4.00
CA PHE A 157 -24.39 2.09 3.42
C PHE A 157 -23.65 1.30 4.51
N SER A 158 -23.75 -0.02 4.46
CA SER A 158 -22.91 -0.96 5.23
C SER A 158 -22.10 -1.83 4.26
N PRO A 159 -21.02 -2.51 4.71
CA PRO A 159 -20.27 -3.44 3.87
C PRO A 159 -21.18 -4.48 3.21
N GLU A 160 -22.14 -5.02 3.95
CA GLU A 160 -23.13 -6.00 3.46
C GLU A 160 -24.01 -5.41 2.36
N ILE A 161 -24.55 -4.19 2.54
CA ILE A 161 -25.36 -3.53 1.52
C ILE A 161 -24.53 -3.32 0.25
N VAL A 162 -23.29 -2.86 0.39
CA VAL A 162 -22.39 -2.61 -0.75
C VAL A 162 -21.98 -3.92 -1.44
N GLU A 163 -21.88 -5.02 -0.69
CA GLU A 163 -21.65 -6.36 -1.26
C GLU A 163 -22.84 -6.81 -2.13
N LYS A 164 -24.08 -6.66 -1.62
CA LYS A 164 -25.31 -6.94 -2.40
C LYS A 164 -25.41 -6.08 -3.67
N MET A 165 -25.03 -4.81 -3.57
CA MET A 165 -24.94 -3.91 -4.72
C MET A 165 -23.92 -4.39 -5.76
N GLY A 166 -22.77 -4.88 -5.30
CA GLY A 166 -21.72 -5.41 -6.16
C GLY A 166 -22.12 -6.71 -6.88
N ASN A 167 -22.97 -7.52 -6.25
CA ASN A 167 -23.53 -8.75 -6.81
C ASN A 167 -24.74 -8.52 -7.71
N ASN A 168 -25.27 -7.29 -7.80
CA ASN A 168 -26.52 -6.95 -8.48
C ASN A 168 -27.72 -7.77 -7.97
N GLU A 169 -27.83 -7.93 -6.65
CA GLU A 169 -29.01 -8.56 -6.04
C GLU A 169 -30.28 -7.70 -6.24
N ASP A 170 -31.44 -8.37 -6.31
CA ASP A 170 -32.74 -7.72 -6.47
C ASP A 170 -32.94 -6.62 -5.41
N HIS A 171 -33.39 -5.44 -5.86
CA HIS A 171 -33.56 -4.20 -5.08
C HIS A 171 -32.28 -3.43 -4.71
N PHE A 172 -31.09 -3.94 -5.03
CA PHE A 172 -29.80 -3.28 -4.77
C PHE A 172 -29.01 -2.93 -6.04
N ASP A 173 -29.55 -3.24 -7.22
CA ASP A 173 -28.94 -3.06 -8.55
C ASP A 173 -29.12 -1.66 -9.17
N SER A 174 -29.77 -0.73 -8.45
CA SER A 174 -30.03 0.62 -8.95
C SER A 174 -28.74 1.40 -9.22
N LYS A 175 -28.63 1.96 -10.44
CA LYS A 175 -27.54 2.86 -10.84
C LYS A 175 -27.42 4.08 -9.93
N GLU A 176 -28.55 4.59 -9.42
CA GLU A 176 -28.56 5.75 -8.53
C GLU A 176 -27.88 5.43 -7.19
N LEU A 177 -28.14 4.24 -6.66
CA LEU A 177 -27.56 3.76 -5.40
C LEU A 177 -26.03 3.61 -5.54
N MET A 178 -25.56 3.06 -6.67
CA MET A 178 -24.14 2.97 -7.02
C MET A 178 -23.48 4.36 -7.10
N TRP A 179 -24.12 5.31 -7.77
CA TRP A 179 -23.63 6.69 -7.88
C TRP A 179 -23.54 7.39 -6.52
N ARG A 180 -24.52 7.18 -5.64
CA ARG A 180 -24.51 7.72 -4.27
C ARG A 180 -23.33 7.19 -3.47
N PHE A 181 -23.05 5.89 -3.55
CA PHE A 181 -21.91 5.29 -2.86
C PHE A 181 -20.57 5.82 -3.40
N HIS A 182 -20.40 5.86 -4.72
CA HIS A 182 -19.21 6.44 -5.35
C HIS A 182 -18.99 7.91 -4.95
N ARG A 183 -20.07 8.69 -4.80
CA ARG A 183 -19.97 10.08 -4.33
C ARG A 183 -19.47 10.18 -2.89
N ILE A 184 -19.82 9.23 -2.02
CA ILE A 184 -19.29 9.18 -0.64
C ILE A 184 -17.80 8.86 -0.66
N LEU A 185 -17.37 7.86 -1.44
CA LEU A 185 -15.96 7.53 -1.61
C LEU A 185 -15.14 8.75 -2.04
N ARG A 186 -15.58 9.43 -3.11
CA ARG A 186 -14.91 10.63 -3.64
C ARG A 186 -14.90 11.83 -2.69
N LYS A 187 -15.90 11.93 -1.80
CA LYS A 187 -15.97 13.03 -0.84
C LYS A 187 -15.12 12.76 0.40
N TYR A 188 -14.99 11.49 0.79
CA TYR A 188 -14.28 11.11 2.00
C TYR A 188 -12.78 11.01 1.78
N PHE A 189 -12.37 10.29 0.73
CA PHE A 189 -10.95 10.15 0.38
C PHE A 189 -10.49 11.39 -0.36
N SER A 190 -9.37 11.97 0.07
CA SER A 190 -8.82 13.17 -0.54
C SER A 190 -8.03 12.84 -1.79
N ILE A 191 -7.49 11.61 -1.85
CA ILE A 191 -6.85 11.10 -3.05
C ILE A 191 -7.84 11.10 -4.20
N ARG A 192 -7.46 11.74 -5.30
CA ARG A 192 -8.18 11.61 -6.56
C ARG A 192 -7.80 10.28 -7.18
N PHE A 193 -8.79 9.44 -7.42
CA PHE A 193 -8.60 8.15 -8.05
C PHE A 193 -9.60 7.97 -9.18
N THR A 194 -9.11 7.40 -10.27
CA THR A 194 -9.94 6.99 -11.41
C THR A 194 -9.88 5.47 -11.54
N ILE A 195 -11.05 4.83 -11.45
CA ILE A 195 -11.18 3.38 -11.63
C ILE A 195 -11.35 3.13 -13.13
N HIS A 196 -10.31 2.57 -13.75
CA HIS A 196 -10.33 2.20 -15.16
C HIS A 196 -10.86 0.77 -15.29
N ARG A 197 -12.18 0.64 -15.36
CA ARG A 197 -12.87 -0.66 -15.42
C ARG A 197 -12.53 -1.49 -16.67
N SER A 198 -12.10 -0.86 -17.76
CA SER A 198 -11.68 -1.54 -18.99
C SER A 198 -10.35 -2.27 -18.85
N GLU A 199 -9.52 -1.90 -17.87
CA GLU A 199 -8.14 -2.37 -17.73
C GLU A 199 -7.86 -2.93 -16.31
N SER A 200 -8.91 -3.09 -15.49
CA SER A 200 -8.83 -3.66 -14.14
C SER A 200 -7.81 -2.98 -13.22
N PHE A 201 -7.57 -1.66 -13.33
CA PHE A 201 -6.70 -0.95 -12.39
C PHE A 201 -7.32 0.34 -11.83
N LEU A 202 -6.83 0.74 -10.66
CA LEU A 202 -7.11 2.02 -10.01
C LEU A 202 -5.89 2.92 -10.18
N ARG A 203 -6.09 4.07 -10.84
CA ARG A 203 -5.05 5.07 -11.04
C ARG A 203 -5.17 6.17 -10.00
N VAL A 204 -4.07 6.47 -9.33
CA VAL A 204 -3.94 7.58 -8.38
C VAL A 204 -3.51 8.83 -9.16
N GLU A 205 -4.30 9.90 -9.05
CA GLU A 205 -4.01 11.20 -9.65
C GLU A 205 -3.28 12.09 -8.62
N GLU A 206 -2.22 12.78 -9.07
CA GLU A 206 -1.45 13.76 -8.27
C GLU A 206 -2.19 15.09 -8.10
#